data_AF-A0A950QFA2-F1
#
_entry.id   AF-A0A950QFA2-F1
#
_cell.length_a   1.000
_cell.length_b   1.000
_cell.length_c   1.000
_cell.angle_alpha   90.00
_cell.angle_beta   90.00
_cell.angle_gamma   90.00
#
_symmetry.space_group_name_H-M   'P 1'
#
loop_
_entity.id
_entity.type
_entity.pdbx_description
1 polymer ?
#
loop_
_entity_poly.entity_id
_entity_poly.type
_entity_poly.pdbx_seq_one_letter_code
_entity_poly.pdbx_strand_id
1 'polypeptide(L)'
;MDGTLDIQRISNSGSSSEHYQVRYEDAVGESFVGGMDRAELEELLYRKLALGLTNEELDRSVDLLFREGRVTIPEIHLRSNELAGAGLRYLAVEG
;
A
#
# COMPACT_ATOMS: atom_id res chain seq x y z
N MET A 1 11.63 8.18 -4.19
CA MET A 1 10.36 8.70 -4.68
C MET A 1 9.56 8.97 -3.44
N ASP A 2 9.20 10.23 -3.22
CA ASP A 2 8.46 10.66 -2.05
C ASP A 2 6.99 10.77 -2.46
N GLY A 3 6.15 9.99 -1.81
CA GLY A 3 4.79 9.81 -2.27
C GLY A 3 3.81 9.41 -1.18
N THR A 4 2.58 9.21 -1.59
CA THR A 4 1.49 8.79 -0.71
C THR A 4 1.11 7.35 -1.03
N LEU A 5 1.07 6.50 0.00
CA LEU A 5 0.53 5.14 -0.09
C LEU A 5 -0.89 5.12 0.44
N ASP A 6 -1.83 4.80 -0.43
CA ASP A 6 -3.22 4.61 -0.11
C ASP A 6 -3.56 3.13 -0.21
N ILE A 7 -4.12 2.56 0.85
CA ILE A 7 -4.53 1.16 0.90
C ILE A 7 -5.99 1.13 1.26
N GLN A 8 -6.80 0.48 0.43
CA GLN A 8 -8.23 0.32 0.66
C GLN A 8 -8.67 -1.13 0.54
N ARG A 9 -9.52 -1.58 1.46
CA ARG A 9 -10.20 -2.86 1.36
C ARG A 9 -11.25 -2.76 0.26
N ILE A 10 -11.17 -3.68 -0.70
CA ILE A 10 -12.11 -3.79 -1.83
C ILE A 10 -13.07 -4.97 -1.68
N SER A 11 -12.78 -5.91 -0.77
CA SER A 11 -13.73 -6.96 -0.39
C SER A 11 -14.83 -6.45 0.53
N ASN A 12 -16.04 -7.00 0.39
CA ASN A 12 -17.14 -6.78 1.33
C ASN A 12 -16.77 -7.27 2.75
N SER A 13 -17.14 -6.49 3.78
CA SER A 13 -17.04 -6.92 5.18
C SER A 13 -17.79 -8.23 5.39
N GLY A 14 -17.07 -9.26 5.83
CA GLY A 14 -17.61 -10.61 6.05
C GLY A 14 -17.25 -11.65 4.99
N SER A 15 -16.53 -11.25 3.93
CA SER A 15 -15.98 -12.21 2.97
C SER A 15 -14.82 -13.00 3.61
N SER A 16 -14.74 -14.31 3.38
CA SER A 16 -13.66 -15.15 3.92
C SER A 16 -12.26 -14.80 3.38
N SER A 17 -12.20 -13.99 2.32
CA SER A 17 -10.96 -13.50 1.73
C SER A 17 -11.01 -11.97 1.61
N GLU A 18 -10.28 -11.31 2.51
CA GLU A 18 -10.11 -9.86 2.49
C GLU A 18 -9.12 -9.48 1.39
N HIS A 19 -9.59 -8.75 0.37
CA HIS A 19 -8.76 -8.19 -0.70
C HIS A 19 -8.58 -6.70 -0.47
N TYR A 20 -7.36 -6.25 -0.73
CA TYR A 20 -6.94 -4.87 -0.60
C TYR A 20 -6.40 -4.38 -1.94
N GLN A 21 -6.72 -3.14 -2.28
CA GLN A 21 -6.07 -2.40 -3.33
C GLN A 21 -5.04 -1.47 -2.68
N VAL A 22 -3.81 -1.57 -3.13
CA VAL A 22 -2.71 -0.71 -2.74
C VAL A 22 -2.40 0.21 -3.91
N ARG A 23 -2.33 1.51 -3.65
CA ARG A 23 -1.96 2.53 -4.61
C ARG A 23 -0.87 3.42 -4.02
N TYR A 24 0.22 3.58 -4.75
CA TYR A 24 1.26 4.54 -4.42
C TYR A 24 1.28 5.64 -5.48
N GLU A 25 1.35 6.89 -5.08
CA GLU A 25 1.45 8.05 -5.97
C GLU A 25 2.63 8.92 -5.52
N ASP A 26 3.62 9.10 -6.40
CA ASP A 26 4.77 9.98 -6.15
C ASP A 26 4.44 11.46 -6.44
N ALA A 27 5.19 12.37 -5.83
CA ALA A 27 5.10 13.82 -6.08
C ALA A 27 5.19 14.25 -7.55
N VAL A 28 5.82 13.46 -8.43
CA VAL A 28 5.87 13.73 -9.88
C VAL A 28 4.65 13.24 -10.66
N GLY A 29 3.66 12.63 -10.00
CA GLY A 29 2.42 12.12 -10.60
C GLY A 29 2.49 10.67 -11.10
N GLU A 30 3.61 9.98 -10.86
CA GLU A 30 3.75 8.55 -11.16
C GLU A 30 2.91 7.74 -10.17
N SER A 31 2.05 6.86 -10.69
CA SER A 31 1.20 6.00 -9.86
C SER A 31 1.52 4.53 -10.04
N PHE A 32 1.44 3.77 -8.96
CA PHE A 32 1.58 2.32 -8.93
C PHE A 32 0.38 1.72 -8.24
N VAL A 33 -0.18 0.64 -8.78
CA VAL A 33 -1.36 -0.03 -8.20
C VAL A 33 -1.18 -1.54 -8.18
N GLY A 34 -1.70 -2.19 -7.13
CA GLY A 34 -1.78 -3.63 -7.05
C GLY A 34 -2.95 -4.06 -6.18
N GLY A 35 -3.50 -5.23 -6.50
CA GLY A 35 -4.46 -5.93 -5.64
C GLY A 35 -3.76 -7.08 -4.95
N MET A 36 -4.01 -7.25 -3.66
CA MET A 36 -3.38 -8.29 -2.85
C MET A 36 -4.30 -8.72 -1.72
N ASP A 37 -4.13 -9.95 -1.24
CA ASP A 37 -4.82 -10.41 -0.05
C ASP A 37 -4.16 -9.89 1.24
N ARG A 38 -4.80 -10.14 2.38
CA ARG A 38 -4.29 -9.71 3.69
C ARG A 38 -2.86 -10.17 3.96
N ALA A 39 -2.54 -11.44 3.70
CA ALA A 39 -1.22 -11.98 4.03
C ALA A 39 -0.14 -11.37 3.12
N GLU A 40 -0.45 -11.19 1.85
CA GLU A 40 0.40 -10.47 0.90
C GLU A 40 0.62 -9.01 1.30
N LEU A 41 -0.43 -8.33 1.80
CA LEU A 41 -0.33 -6.95 2.27
C LEU A 41 0.55 -6.82 3.51
N GLU A 42 0.38 -7.71 4.49
CA GLU A 42 1.22 -7.72 5.69
C GLU A 42 2.68 -7.99 5.31
N GLU A 43 2.95 -8.95 4.42
CA GLU A 43 4.31 -9.18 3.92
C GLU A 43 4.88 -7.95 3.20
N LEU A 44 4.06 -7.27 2.40
CA LEU A 44 4.45 -6.08 1.67
C LEU A 44 4.84 -4.94 2.60
N LEU A 45 4.00 -4.63 3.58
CA LEU A 45 4.20 -3.53 4.53
C LEU A 45 5.38 -3.77 5.47
N TYR A 46 5.56 -4.99 5.97
CA TYR A 46 6.60 -5.30 6.96
C TYR A 46 7.92 -5.77 6.34
N ARG A 47 7.94 -6.27 5.10
CA ARG A 47 9.14 -6.89 4.52
C ARG A 47 9.56 -6.38 3.15
N LYS A 48 8.63 -5.94 2.30
CA LYS A 48 8.98 -5.52 0.92
C LYS A 48 9.16 -4.01 0.78
N LEU A 49 8.46 -3.22 1.57
CA LEU A 49 8.54 -1.77 1.51
C LEU A 49 9.39 -1.23 2.67
N ALA A 50 10.41 -0.44 2.35
CA ALA A 50 11.13 0.36 3.32
C ALA A 50 10.36 1.66 3.63
N LEU A 51 9.24 1.56 4.35
CA LEU A 51 8.32 2.69 4.60
C LEU A 51 8.91 3.84 5.43
N GLY A 52 10.11 3.68 6.00
CA GLY A 52 10.71 4.70 6.89
C GLY A 52 9.97 4.93 8.21
N LEU A 53 8.89 4.18 8.46
CA LEU A 53 8.10 4.22 9.68
C LEU A 53 8.74 3.39 10.79
N THR A 54 8.47 3.74 12.04
CA THR A 54 8.72 2.84 13.17
C THR A 54 7.73 1.69 13.14
N ASN A 55 8.09 0.55 13.76
CA ASN A 55 7.19 -0.60 13.86
C ASN A 55 5.86 -0.25 14.53
N GLU A 56 5.85 0.69 15.49
CA GLU A 56 4.64 1.12 16.19
C GLU A 56 3.70 1.94 15.29
N GLU A 57 4.24 2.83 14.47
CA GLU A 57 3.43 3.62 13.53
C GLU A 57 2.87 2.76 12.40
N LEU A 58 3.66 1.77 11.96
CA LEU A 58 3.21 0.77 11.00
C LEU A 58 2.08 -0.09 11.58
N ASP A 59 2.23 -0.58 12.82
CA ASP A 59 1.22 -1.40 13.50
C ASP A 59 -0.10 -0.62 13.68
N ARG A 60 -0.04 0.65 14.09
CA ARG A 60 -1.22 1.53 14.16
C ARG A 60 -1.89 1.71 12.80
N SER A 61 -1.11 1.90 11.74
CA SER A 61 -1.64 2.08 10.38
C SER A 61 -2.34 0.81 9.89
N VAL A 62 -1.78 -0.35 10.22
CA VAL A 62 -2.36 -1.66 9.89
C VAL A 62 -3.63 -1.94 10.70
N ASP A 63 -3.65 -1.63 12.01
CA ASP A 63 -4.86 -1.72 12.84
C ASP A 63 -5.99 -0.83 12.30
N LEU A 64 -5.67 0.42 11.95
CA LEU A 64 -6.61 1.34 11.33
C LEU A 64 -7.14 0.80 10.01
N LEU A 65 -6.27 0.25 9.15
CA LEU A 65 -6.71 -0.35 7.89
C LEU A 65 -7.70 -1.50 8.12
N PHE A 66 -7.44 -2.38 9.09
CA PHE A 66 -8.33 -3.51 9.32
C PHE A 66 -9.67 -3.11 9.96
N ARG A 67 -9.67 -2.02 10.74
CA ARG A 67 -10.87 -1.50 11.41
C ARG A 67 -11.72 -0.61 10.50
N GLU A 68 -11.10 0.33 9.80
CA GLU A 68 -11.78 1.31 8.95
C GLU A 68 -11.91 0.86 7.49
N GLY A 69 -11.12 -0.14 7.08
CA GLY A 69 -11.08 -0.63 5.70
C GLY A 69 -10.28 0.27 4.75
N ARG A 70 -9.63 1.32 5.25
CA ARG A 70 -8.72 2.17 4.47
C ARG A 70 -7.67 2.80 5.36
N VAL A 71 -6.46 2.98 4.85
CA VAL A 71 -5.42 3.80 5.45
C VAL A 71 -4.67 4.57 4.37
N THR A 72 -4.24 5.78 4.69
CA THR A 72 -3.39 6.59 3.82
C THR A 72 -2.14 6.97 4.62
N ILE A 73 -0.98 6.60 4.09
CA ILE A 73 0.33 6.88 4.67
C ILE A 73 1.01 7.92 3.77
N PRO A 74 1.02 9.21 4.16
CA PRO A 74 1.67 10.26 3.40
C PRO A 74 3.20 10.22 3.56
N GLU A 75 3.90 10.91 2.66
CA GLU A 75 5.33 11.23 2.77
C GLU A 75 6.26 10.01 2.94
N ILE A 76 5.94 8.90 2.29
CA ILE A 76 6.82 7.73 2.30
C ILE A 76 7.80 7.74 1.14
N HIS A 77 9.04 7.37 1.45
CA HIS A 77 10.10 7.28 0.46
C HIS A 77 10.24 5.84 -0.05
N LEU A 78 9.76 5.57 -1.26
CA LEU A 78 9.89 4.27 -1.92
C LEU A 78 10.72 4.37 -3.19
N ARG A 79 11.21 3.23 -3.68
CA ARG A 79 11.82 3.11 -5.01
C ARG A 79 10.91 2.32 -5.95
N SER A 80 10.92 2.68 -7.22
CA SER A 80 10.20 1.96 -8.28
C SER A 80 10.51 0.46 -8.32
N ASN A 81 11.74 0.05 -8.01
CA ASN A 81 12.10 -1.38 -7.92
C ASN A 81 11.47 -2.08 -6.70
N GLU A 82 11.29 -1.39 -5.58
CA GLU A 82 10.59 -1.93 -4.40
C GLU A 82 9.11 -2.12 -4.72
N LEU A 83 8.50 -1.13 -5.38
CA LEU A 83 7.10 -1.19 -5.82
C LEU A 83 6.88 -2.35 -6.81
N ALA A 84 7.75 -2.49 -7.80
CA ALA A 84 7.69 -3.60 -8.76
C ALA A 84 7.93 -4.96 -8.09
N GLY A 85 8.91 -5.08 -7.18
CA GLY A 85 9.16 -6.29 -6.39
C GLY A 85 8.05 -6.64 -5.41
N ALA A 86 7.28 -5.62 -4.98
CA ALA A 86 6.05 -5.73 -4.22
C ALA A 86 4.84 -6.19 -5.06
N GLY A 87 4.99 -6.33 -6.39
CA GLY A 87 3.91 -6.71 -7.28
C GLY A 87 3.00 -5.55 -7.68
N LEU A 88 3.36 -4.31 -7.35
CA LEU A 88 2.65 -3.12 -7.79
C LEU A 88 2.99 -2.84 -9.26
N ARG A 89 1.97 -2.59 -10.06
CA ARG A 89 2.09 -2.29 -11.48
C ARG A 89 2.09 -0.79 -11.67
N TYR A 90 3.05 -0.31 -12.44
CA TYR A 90 3.07 1.09 -12.86
C TYR A 90 1.83 1.40 -13.71
N LEU A 91 1.11 2.45 -13.32
CA LEU A 91 0.07 3.09 -14.11
C LEU A 91 0.73 4.28 -14.80
N ALA A 92 0.97 4.15 -16.10
CA ALA A 92 1.34 5.29 -16.91
C ALA A 92 0.18 6.30 -16.87
N VAL A 93 0.47 7.54 -16.53
CA VAL A 93 -0.44 8.66 -16.79
C VAL A 93 -0.58 8.74 -18.31
N GLU A 94 -1.74 8.34 -18.84
CA GLU A 94 -2.09 8.66 -20.21
C GLU A 94 -2.33 10.18 -20.26
N GLY A 95 -1.36 10.90 -20.82
CA GLY A 95 -1.42 12.34 -21.03
C GLY A 95 -2.38 12.75 -22.14
#